data_AF-A0A151N9V1-F1
#
_entry.id   AF-A0A151N9V1-F1
#
_cell.length_a   1.000
_cell.length_b   1.000
_cell.length_c   1.000
_cell.angle_alpha   90.00
_cell.angle_beta   90.00
_cell.angle_gamma   90.00
#
_symmetry.space_group_name_H-M   'P 1'
#
loop_
_entity.id
_entity.type
_entity.pdbx_description
1 polymer ?
#
loop_
_entity_poly.entity_id
_entity_poly.type
_entity_poly.pdbx_seq_one_letter_code
_entity_poly.pdbx_strand_id
1 'polypeptide(L)'
;MVWFRYYQNVCTQSYSYVWWDWARWEKEIDWMALSGINLALAFTGQEAIWQRVYLSLGLNQSEIDEYFTGPAFLAWNRMGNLHKWAGPLPHAWNLKQLYLQYRILERMRSLGMIPVLPAFAGHVPQGILRVFPRVNVTRLGSWGNFDCSYSCSYLLDPQDPMFQVIGTLFLKEMIKEFGTDHIYSADTFNEMRPLSSDPAYLSGVSAAVFRSMTGADPRALWLMQGWLFHHQPDFWQPAQVRALLQGVPLGRMIVLDLAAESAPVYLWTESFYGQPFIWCMLHNFGGNHGLFGAVESVNHGPFDARHFPNSTMVGTGLTPEGIEQNDVMYELMNELGWRWELLDLPLWIANYAERRYGAKNARAIGAWQLLLRSVYNCSGPCVNHNHSPLVHRPSLRMNTELWYNKSDVYEAWQLLVGAADELGASPLFRYDLVDVTRQAMQQLVGDYYLEIKQAFQSHSLPDLLTAGGVLVYDLLPELDSLLSSDSHFLLGRWLEEAQAMATSDKEAELYDLNARNQLTLWGPTGNILDYANKEFGGLVLDYYGVRWSLFVSALVESLNTGTPFHQDQFNQAVFQVERGFIYNGKHYSSKPVGDTLEIVRKIFLKYYPGSMQRIRMGAA
;
A
#
# COMPACT_ATOMS: atom_id res chain seq x y z
N MET A 1 6.69 -18.85 -25.25
CA MET A 1 6.02 -18.22 -24.09
C MET A 1 6.63 -16.84 -23.92
N VAL A 2 5.83 -15.79 -23.75
CA VAL A 2 6.33 -14.43 -23.50
C VAL A 2 6.69 -14.32 -22.02
N TRP A 3 7.88 -13.82 -21.71
CA TRP A 3 8.33 -13.58 -20.33
C TRP A 3 7.88 -12.20 -19.86
N PHE A 4 7.17 -12.13 -18.74
CA PHE A 4 6.64 -10.89 -18.17
C PHE A 4 7.48 -10.39 -16.99
N ARG A 5 7.65 -9.07 -16.94
CA ARG A 5 8.03 -8.32 -15.74
C ARG A 5 6.88 -7.38 -15.45
N TYR A 6 6.10 -7.75 -14.43
CA TYR A 6 4.85 -7.12 -14.07
C TYR A 6 5.06 -5.99 -13.06
N TYR A 7 4.29 -4.93 -13.15
CA TYR A 7 4.27 -3.87 -12.13
C TYR A 7 2.86 -3.40 -11.79
N GLN A 8 2.73 -2.99 -10.53
CA GLN A 8 1.64 -2.29 -9.85
C GLN A 8 0.67 -3.23 -9.10
N ASN A 9 0.20 -2.77 -7.95
CA ASN A 9 -0.99 -3.31 -7.29
C ASN A 9 -2.20 -2.46 -7.71
N VAL A 10 -3.40 -3.01 -7.59
CA VAL A 10 -4.63 -2.21 -7.70
C VAL A 10 -4.70 -1.14 -6.60
N CYS A 11 -4.13 -1.41 -5.42
CA CYS A 11 -4.02 -0.47 -4.30
C CYS A 11 -3.09 0.72 -4.60
N THR A 12 -2.04 0.54 -5.42
CA THR A 12 -1.06 1.62 -5.73
C THR A 12 -1.72 2.81 -6.42
N GLN A 13 -2.79 2.55 -7.17
CA GLN A 13 -3.61 3.58 -7.82
C GLN A 13 -4.21 4.57 -6.82
N SER A 14 -4.47 4.12 -5.58
CA SER A 14 -5.07 4.92 -4.52
C SER A 14 -4.04 5.41 -3.51
N TYR A 15 -3.09 4.58 -3.07
CA TYR A 15 -2.12 4.97 -2.04
C TYR A 15 -0.93 5.79 -2.57
N SER A 16 -0.71 5.82 -3.88
CA SER A 16 0.41 6.57 -4.46
C SER A 16 -0.02 7.43 -5.65
N TYR A 17 -0.77 6.89 -6.60
CA TYR A 17 -0.95 7.56 -7.91
C TYR A 17 -2.12 8.54 -7.97
N VAL A 18 -2.98 8.56 -6.95
CA VAL A 18 -4.28 9.24 -6.98
C VAL A 18 -4.19 10.73 -7.33
N TRP A 19 -3.10 11.40 -6.94
CA TRP A 19 -2.91 12.84 -7.19
C TRP A 19 -1.89 13.14 -8.29
N TRP A 20 -1.41 12.11 -9.00
CA TRP A 20 -0.39 12.31 -10.01
C TRP A 20 -0.91 13.01 -11.26
N ASP A 21 -0.11 13.96 -11.73
CA ASP A 21 -0.26 14.55 -13.04
C ASP A 21 0.50 13.73 -14.11
N TRP A 22 0.47 14.23 -15.35
CA TRP A 22 1.23 13.61 -16.43
C TRP A 22 2.74 13.60 -16.17
N ALA A 23 3.31 14.68 -15.62
CA ALA A 23 4.75 14.79 -15.45
C ALA A 23 5.30 13.75 -14.47
N ARG A 24 4.54 13.40 -13.42
CA ARG A 24 4.89 12.32 -12.50
C ARG A 24 4.70 10.94 -13.14
N TRP A 25 3.64 10.72 -13.91
CA TRP A 25 3.42 9.47 -14.66
C TRP A 25 4.48 9.21 -15.72
N GLU A 26 4.93 10.25 -16.44
CA GLU A 26 5.98 10.13 -17.45
C GLU A 26 7.28 9.60 -16.83
N LYS A 27 7.68 10.15 -15.67
CA LYS A 27 8.83 9.66 -14.89
C LYS A 27 8.65 8.21 -14.45
N GLU A 28 7.45 7.83 -14.02
CA GLU A 28 7.17 6.46 -13.61
C GLU A 28 7.33 5.49 -14.79
N ILE A 29 6.81 5.85 -15.97
CA ILE A 29 6.89 5.00 -17.16
C ILE A 29 8.34 4.90 -17.66
N ASP A 30 9.13 5.98 -17.55
CA ASP A 30 10.56 5.94 -17.84
C ASP A 30 11.29 5.00 -16.87
N TRP A 31 10.99 5.05 -15.57
CA TRP A 31 11.53 4.12 -14.59
C TRP A 31 11.10 2.67 -14.86
N MET A 32 9.84 2.44 -15.21
CA MET A 32 9.32 1.13 -15.61
C MET A 32 10.13 0.55 -16.78
N ALA A 33 10.43 1.37 -17.79
CA ALA A 33 11.20 0.95 -18.95
C ALA A 33 12.65 0.62 -18.59
N LEU A 34 13.30 1.46 -17.77
CA LEU A 34 14.66 1.21 -17.27
C LEU A 34 14.74 -0.06 -16.42
N SER A 35 13.69 -0.35 -15.65
CA SER A 35 13.55 -1.58 -14.85
C SER A 35 13.15 -2.81 -15.69
N GLY A 36 12.90 -2.65 -16.99
CA GLY A 36 12.52 -3.74 -17.89
C GLY A 36 11.08 -4.23 -17.76
N ILE A 37 10.22 -3.46 -17.10
CA ILE A 37 8.79 -3.74 -16.98
C ILE A 37 8.15 -3.72 -18.38
N ASN A 38 7.39 -4.76 -18.70
CA ASN A 38 6.70 -4.89 -19.98
C ASN A 38 5.21 -5.24 -19.85
N LEU A 39 4.70 -5.41 -18.63
CA LEU A 39 3.30 -5.65 -18.33
C LEU A 39 2.93 -4.81 -17.09
N ALA A 40 1.94 -3.94 -17.17
CA ALA A 40 1.54 -3.14 -16.01
C ALA A 40 0.08 -2.69 -16.10
N LEU A 41 -0.53 -2.42 -14.96
CA LEU A 41 -1.91 -1.91 -14.91
C LEU A 41 -2.01 -0.51 -15.53
N ALA A 42 -3.12 -0.25 -16.20
CA ALA A 42 -3.47 1.08 -16.73
C ALA A 42 -4.95 1.36 -16.41
N PHE A 43 -5.23 1.69 -15.15
CA PHE A 43 -6.57 1.75 -14.57
C PHE A 43 -7.19 3.16 -14.53
N THR A 44 -6.41 4.17 -14.90
CA THR A 44 -6.80 5.59 -14.88
C THR A 44 -8.03 5.83 -15.77
N GLY A 45 -9.01 6.58 -15.25
CA GLY A 45 -10.20 7.01 -16.01
C GLY A 45 -11.31 5.98 -16.18
N GLN A 46 -11.22 4.78 -15.59
CA GLN A 46 -12.24 3.73 -15.78
C GLN A 46 -13.63 4.11 -15.24
N GLU A 47 -13.71 4.98 -14.22
CA GLU A 47 -14.99 5.47 -13.70
C GLU A 47 -15.76 6.30 -14.74
N ALA A 48 -15.06 7.03 -15.61
CA ALA A 48 -15.68 7.78 -16.69
C ALA A 48 -16.30 6.84 -17.74
N ILE A 49 -15.69 5.67 -17.97
CA ILE A 49 -16.23 4.66 -18.88
C ILE A 49 -17.44 3.97 -18.24
N TRP A 50 -17.36 3.62 -16.96
CA TRP A 50 -18.51 3.11 -16.21
C TRP A 50 -19.67 4.10 -16.18
N GLN A 51 -19.41 5.41 -16.01
CA GLN A 51 -20.45 6.44 -16.08
C GLN A 51 -21.20 6.39 -17.41
N ARG A 52 -20.49 6.29 -18.54
CA ARG A 52 -21.12 6.17 -19.87
C ARG A 52 -21.97 4.90 -19.98
N VAL A 53 -21.44 3.77 -19.51
CA VAL A 53 -22.14 2.48 -19.49
C VAL A 53 -23.42 2.57 -18.67
N TYR A 54 -23.35 3.06 -17.43
CA TYR A 54 -24.51 3.16 -16.54
C TYR A 54 -25.57 4.13 -17.05
N LEU A 55 -25.17 5.29 -17.61
CA LEU A 55 -26.11 6.20 -18.27
C LEU A 55 -26.81 5.52 -19.45
N SER A 56 -26.07 4.78 -20.28
CA SER A 56 -26.66 4.05 -21.43
C SER A 56 -27.61 2.94 -21.01
N LEU A 57 -27.41 2.38 -19.81
CA LEU A 57 -28.29 1.38 -19.20
C LEU A 57 -29.49 2.00 -18.48
N GLY A 58 -29.59 3.33 -18.37
CA GLY A 58 -30.75 4.03 -17.80
C GLY A 58 -30.61 4.44 -16.33
N LEU A 59 -29.40 4.42 -15.76
CA LEU A 59 -29.13 5.02 -14.46
C LEU A 59 -29.11 6.54 -14.58
N ASN A 60 -29.52 7.21 -13.50
CA ASN A 60 -29.44 8.66 -13.39
C ASN A 60 -28.05 9.06 -12.85
N GLN A 61 -27.59 10.27 -13.16
CA GLN A 61 -26.29 10.76 -12.69
C GLN A 61 -26.15 10.68 -11.16
N SER A 62 -27.20 11.00 -10.41
CA SER A 62 -27.19 10.93 -8.94
C SER A 62 -26.95 9.51 -8.41
N GLU A 63 -27.43 8.46 -9.10
CA GLU A 63 -27.20 7.07 -8.69
C GLU A 63 -25.75 6.63 -8.97
N ILE A 64 -25.12 7.22 -9.98
CA ILE A 64 -23.72 6.99 -10.32
C ILE A 64 -22.82 7.73 -9.32
N ASP A 65 -23.17 8.98 -8.98
CA ASP A 65 -22.49 9.80 -7.98
C ASP A 65 -22.54 9.13 -6.59
N GLU A 66 -23.63 8.44 -6.25
CA GLU A 66 -23.77 7.68 -5.01
C GLU A 66 -23.06 6.31 -5.04
N TYR A 67 -22.58 5.85 -6.19
CA TYR A 67 -21.90 4.56 -6.31
C TYR A 67 -20.39 4.68 -6.14
N PHE A 68 -19.76 5.62 -6.84
CA PHE A 68 -18.30 5.78 -6.76
C PHE A 68 -17.88 6.35 -5.41
N THR A 69 -16.75 5.86 -4.90
CA THR A 69 -16.09 6.47 -3.75
C THR A 69 -15.38 7.76 -4.17
N GLY A 70 -14.82 8.48 -3.20
CA GLY A 70 -13.83 9.50 -3.45
C GLY A 70 -12.55 8.93 -4.08
N PRO A 71 -11.70 9.80 -4.69
CA PRO A 71 -10.53 9.38 -5.44
C PRO A 71 -9.57 8.46 -4.67
N ALA A 72 -9.35 8.77 -3.38
CA ALA A 72 -8.41 8.04 -2.53
C ALA A 72 -8.89 6.63 -2.18
N PHE A 73 -10.11 6.23 -2.52
CA PHE A 73 -10.67 4.92 -2.18
C PHE A 73 -11.09 4.08 -3.39
N LEU A 74 -10.75 4.53 -4.61
CA LEU A 74 -11.20 3.89 -5.85
C LEU A 74 -10.68 2.46 -6.03
N ALA A 75 -9.51 2.11 -5.51
CA ALA A 75 -9.02 0.72 -5.53
C ALA A 75 -10.07 -0.25 -4.93
N TRP A 76 -10.59 0.06 -3.75
CA TRP A 76 -11.59 -0.77 -3.06
C TRP A 76 -12.99 -0.64 -3.64
N ASN A 77 -13.30 0.46 -4.33
CA ASN A 77 -14.54 0.54 -5.09
C ASN A 77 -14.53 -0.39 -6.32
N ARG A 78 -13.43 -0.37 -7.08
CA ARG A 78 -13.25 -1.20 -8.28
C ARG A 78 -13.28 -2.69 -7.98
N MET A 79 -12.73 -3.07 -6.84
CA MET A 79 -12.77 -4.45 -6.32
C MET A 79 -14.11 -4.83 -5.68
N GLY A 80 -15.08 -3.91 -5.59
CA GLY A 80 -16.40 -4.17 -5.02
C GLY A 80 -16.49 -4.15 -3.49
N ASN A 81 -15.38 -3.89 -2.79
CA ASN A 81 -15.34 -3.81 -1.33
C ASN A 81 -16.11 -2.59 -0.79
N LEU A 82 -16.00 -1.45 -1.49
CA LEU A 82 -16.61 -0.19 -1.12
C LEU A 82 -17.51 0.40 -2.22
N HIS A 83 -18.39 1.29 -1.82
CA HIS A 83 -19.08 2.25 -2.67
C HIS A 83 -19.34 3.52 -1.84
N LYS A 84 -19.65 4.64 -2.52
CA LYS A 84 -20.11 5.92 -1.94
C LYS A 84 -19.13 6.70 -1.05
N TRP A 85 -18.29 6.02 -0.26
CA TRP A 85 -17.45 6.63 0.77
C TRP A 85 -16.56 7.73 0.20
N ALA A 86 -16.58 8.91 0.85
CA ALA A 86 -15.79 10.09 0.48
C ALA A 86 -16.00 10.63 -0.95
N GLY A 87 -17.07 10.22 -1.64
CA GLY A 87 -17.51 10.75 -2.93
C GLY A 87 -18.44 11.97 -2.80
N PRO A 88 -19.09 12.42 -3.89
CA PRO A 88 -19.03 11.86 -5.25
C PRO A 88 -17.78 12.31 -6.02
N LEU A 89 -17.45 11.62 -7.11
CA LEU A 89 -16.40 12.07 -8.05
C LEU A 89 -16.88 13.29 -8.84
N PRO A 90 -16.18 14.44 -8.79
CA PRO A 90 -16.54 15.60 -9.60
C PRO A 90 -16.38 15.33 -11.10
N HIS A 91 -17.15 16.02 -11.95
CA HIS A 91 -17.01 15.86 -13.40
C HIS A 91 -15.57 16.17 -13.91
N ALA A 92 -14.90 17.14 -13.29
CA ALA A 92 -13.51 17.49 -13.60
C ALA A 92 -12.54 16.33 -13.38
N TRP A 93 -12.80 15.46 -12.39
CA TRP A 93 -12.01 14.24 -12.16
C TRP A 93 -12.04 13.36 -13.41
N ASN A 94 -13.23 13.03 -13.92
CA ASN A 94 -13.39 12.17 -15.09
C ASN A 94 -12.64 12.73 -16.31
N LEU A 95 -12.71 14.03 -16.55
CA LEU A 95 -11.99 14.67 -17.67
C LEU A 95 -10.47 14.59 -17.51
N LYS A 96 -9.94 14.89 -16.31
CA LYS A 96 -8.49 14.82 -16.04
C LYS A 96 -7.97 13.39 -16.15
N GLN A 97 -8.71 12.42 -15.63
CA GLN A 97 -8.31 11.01 -15.65
C GLN A 97 -8.38 10.41 -17.07
N LEU A 98 -9.38 10.77 -17.88
CA LEU A 98 -9.41 10.37 -19.30
C LEU A 98 -8.19 10.91 -20.07
N TYR A 99 -7.89 12.22 -19.90
CA TYR A 99 -6.70 12.83 -20.51
C TYR A 99 -5.41 12.10 -20.10
N LEU A 100 -5.26 11.82 -18.80
CA LEU A 100 -4.08 11.17 -18.26
C LEU A 100 -3.92 9.75 -18.81
N GLN A 101 -5.01 8.97 -18.88
CA GLN A 101 -4.99 7.62 -19.42
C GLN A 101 -4.55 7.57 -20.88
N TYR A 102 -4.99 8.52 -21.72
CA TYR A 102 -4.50 8.60 -23.10
C TYR A 102 -2.97 8.72 -23.17
N ARG A 103 -2.40 9.61 -22.35
CA ARG A 103 -0.96 9.85 -22.31
C ARG A 103 -0.19 8.65 -21.77
N ILE A 104 -0.70 8.01 -20.71
CA ILE A 104 -0.13 6.79 -20.13
C ILE A 104 -0.08 5.68 -21.17
N LEU A 105 -1.20 5.37 -21.81
CA LEU A 105 -1.28 4.28 -22.80
C LEU A 105 -0.41 4.54 -24.02
N GLU A 106 -0.40 5.76 -24.55
CA GLU A 106 0.46 6.14 -25.67
C GLU A 106 1.94 5.91 -25.33
N ARG A 107 2.38 6.39 -24.15
CA ARG A 107 3.77 6.25 -23.74
C ARG A 107 4.16 4.80 -23.45
N MET A 108 3.33 4.05 -22.73
CA MET A 108 3.56 2.62 -22.46
C MET A 108 3.70 1.83 -23.77
N ARG A 109 2.77 2.00 -24.71
CA ARG A 109 2.80 1.32 -26.01
C ARG A 109 3.99 1.75 -26.86
N SER A 110 4.40 3.02 -26.80
CA SER A 110 5.60 3.51 -27.53
C SER A 110 6.89 2.81 -27.08
N LEU A 111 6.92 2.28 -25.86
CA LEU A 111 8.05 1.55 -25.28
C LEU A 111 7.86 0.02 -25.36
N GLY A 112 6.80 -0.46 -26.02
CA GLY A 112 6.51 -1.88 -26.17
C GLY A 112 5.95 -2.55 -24.91
N MET A 113 5.50 -1.77 -23.91
CA MET A 113 4.79 -2.32 -22.76
C MET A 113 3.37 -2.72 -23.14
N ILE A 114 2.84 -3.73 -22.44
CA ILE A 114 1.47 -4.19 -22.56
C ILE A 114 0.67 -3.61 -21.37
N PRO A 115 -0.16 -2.56 -21.59
CA PRO A 115 -1.04 -2.06 -20.55
C PRO A 115 -2.20 -3.03 -20.32
N VAL A 116 -2.45 -3.34 -19.04
CA VAL A 116 -3.56 -4.18 -18.60
C VAL A 116 -4.76 -3.28 -18.30
N LEU A 117 -5.84 -3.46 -19.05
CA LEU A 117 -7.07 -2.68 -18.88
C LEU A 117 -8.03 -3.37 -17.89
N PRO A 118 -8.89 -2.64 -17.17
CA PRO A 118 -9.90 -3.26 -16.31
C PRO A 118 -10.99 -3.97 -17.14
N ALA A 119 -11.65 -4.94 -16.51
CA ALA A 119 -12.84 -5.61 -17.01
C ALA A 119 -13.89 -5.78 -15.89
N PHE A 120 -15.11 -6.15 -16.26
CA PHE A 120 -16.21 -6.32 -15.33
C PHE A 120 -16.07 -7.59 -14.49
N ALA A 121 -16.13 -7.44 -13.16
CA ALA A 121 -16.02 -8.54 -12.21
C ALA A 121 -17.37 -8.99 -11.61
N GLY A 122 -18.49 -8.35 -11.96
CA GLY A 122 -19.84 -8.70 -11.47
C GLY A 122 -20.47 -7.69 -10.51
N HIS A 123 -19.71 -6.75 -9.94
CA HIS A 123 -20.24 -5.77 -8.99
C HIS A 123 -21.06 -4.67 -9.69
N VAL A 124 -22.24 -4.36 -9.16
CA VAL A 124 -23.17 -3.39 -9.76
C VAL A 124 -23.73 -2.39 -8.74
N PRO A 125 -24.03 -1.15 -9.15
CA PRO A 125 -24.71 -0.17 -8.30
C PRO A 125 -26.16 -0.57 -8.02
N GLN A 126 -26.72 -0.07 -6.92
CA GLN A 126 -28.14 -0.26 -6.57
C GLN A 126 -29.09 0.21 -7.69
N GLY A 127 -28.73 1.24 -8.45
CA GLY A 127 -29.53 1.73 -9.59
C GLY A 127 -29.84 0.67 -10.65
N ILE A 128 -29.00 -0.37 -10.79
CA ILE A 128 -29.27 -1.50 -11.70
C ILE A 128 -30.52 -2.27 -11.29
N LEU A 129 -30.78 -2.42 -9.98
CA LEU A 129 -31.98 -3.09 -9.47
C LEU A 129 -33.25 -2.29 -9.76
N ARG A 130 -33.15 -0.96 -9.91
CA ARG A 130 -34.27 -0.11 -10.31
C ARG A 130 -34.57 -0.27 -11.80
N VAL A 131 -33.55 -0.20 -12.64
CA VAL A 131 -33.75 -0.26 -14.10
C VAL A 131 -34.10 -1.67 -14.57
N PHE A 132 -33.50 -2.68 -13.95
CA PHE A 132 -33.73 -4.08 -14.27
C PHE A 132 -34.26 -4.84 -13.04
N PRO A 133 -35.54 -4.68 -12.66
CA PRO A 133 -36.09 -5.19 -11.39
C PRO A 133 -36.16 -6.72 -11.27
N ARG A 134 -35.80 -7.45 -12.32
CA ARG A 134 -35.77 -8.93 -12.36
C ARG A 134 -34.35 -9.50 -12.35
N VAL A 135 -33.31 -8.66 -12.26
CA VAL A 135 -31.93 -9.17 -12.18
C VAL A 135 -31.75 -9.97 -10.91
N ASN A 136 -31.07 -11.10 -11.04
CA ASN A 136 -30.66 -11.89 -9.90
C ASN A 136 -29.34 -11.34 -9.38
N VAL A 137 -29.39 -10.68 -8.23
CA VAL A 137 -28.22 -10.12 -7.55
C VAL A 137 -28.18 -10.65 -6.13
N THR A 138 -26.98 -10.79 -5.61
CA THR A 138 -26.79 -11.06 -4.19
C THR A 138 -26.05 -9.91 -3.53
N ARG A 139 -26.47 -9.55 -2.33
CA ARG A 139 -25.77 -8.56 -1.51
C ARG A 139 -24.64 -9.25 -0.75
N LEU A 140 -23.41 -8.81 -0.95
CA LEU A 140 -22.24 -9.31 -0.24
C LEU A 140 -22.22 -8.82 1.21
N GLY A 141 -21.33 -9.40 2.01
CA GLY A 141 -21.11 -8.99 3.41
C GLY A 141 -20.44 -7.62 3.53
N SER A 142 -20.42 -7.11 4.76
CA SER A 142 -19.60 -5.95 5.13
C SER A 142 -18.11 -6.26 4.97
N TRP A 143 -17.35 -5.30 4.47
CA TRP A 143 -15.89 -5.37 4.40
C TRP A 143 -15.27 -4.19 5.16
N GLY A 144 -14.11 -4.43 5.79
CA GLY A 144 -13.33 -3.37 6.45
C GLY A 144 -14.06 -2.66 7.60
N ASN A 145 -15.00 -3.31 8.30
CA ASN A 145 -15.86 -2.71 9.31
C ASN A 145 -16.79 -1.58 8.80
N PHE A 146 -16.99 -1.44 7.48
CA PHE A 146 -17.97 -0.49 6.93
C PHE A 146 -19.38 -1.09 6.97
N ASP A 147 -20.36 -0.30 7.39
CA ASP A 147 -21.75 -0.71 7.25
C ASP A 147 -22.18 -0.73 5.77
N CYS A 148 -23.37 -1.26 5.50
CA CYS A 148 -23.85 -1.44 4.14
C CYS A 148 -24.25 -0.14 3.41
N SER A 149 -24.08 1.03 4.03
CA SER A 149 -24.14 2.34 3.36
C SER A 149 -22.91 2.60 2.50
N TYR A 150 -21.79 1.94 2.80
CA TYR A 150 -20.51 2.11 2.10
C TYR A 150 -19.88 0.79 1.63
N SER A 151 -20.44 -0.36 2.02
CA SER A 151 -20.00 -1.70 1.62
C SER A 151 -21.22 -2.61 1.35
N CYS A 152 -21.08 -3.93 1.43
CA CYS A 152 -22.16 -4.88 1.10
C CYS A 152 -22.63 -4.69 -0.36
N SER A 153 -21.67 -4.68 -1.29
CA SER A 153 -21.91 -4.48 -2.73
C SER A 153 -22.87 -5.52 -3.30
N TYR A 154 -23.60 -5.14 -4.35
CA TYR A 154 -24.44 -6.07 -5.10
C TYR A 154 -23.57 -6.79 -6.13
N LEU A 155 -23.52 -8.12 -6.03
CA LEU A 155 -22.90 -9.00 -7.00
C LEU A 155 -23.97 -9.61 -7.89
N LEU A 156 -23.85 -9.37 -9.20
CA LEU A 156 -24.74 -9.94 -10.20
C LEU A 156 -24.49 -11.44 -10.34
N ASP A 157 -25.55 -12.24 -10.38
CA ASP A 157 -25.45 -13.68 -10.54
C ASP A 157 -24.77 -14.01 -11.89
N PRO A 158 -23.78 -14.92 -11.91
CA PRO A 158 -23.05 -15.26 -13.13
C PRO A 158 -23.92 -15.89 -14.24
N GLN A 159 -25.10 -16.42 -13.90
CA GLN A 159 -26.07 -16.96 -14.85
C GLN A 159 -27.11 -15.93 -15.31
N ASP A 160 -27.17 -14.75 -14.69
CA ASP A 160 -28.08 -13.70 -15.13
C ASP A 160 -27.64 -13.18 -16.52
N PRO A 161 -28.55 -13.09 -17.51
CA PRO A 161 -28.21 -12.57 -18.84
C PRO A 161 -27.58 -11.17 -18.81
N MET A 162 -27.94 -10.33 -17.83
CA MET A 162 -27.37 -8.99 -17.69
C MET A 162 -25.88 -9.00 -17.36
N PHE A 163 -25.34 -10.10 -16.82
CA PHE A 163 -23.90 -10.21 -16.58
C PHE A 163 -23.12 -10.05 -17.88
N GLN A 164 -23.55 -10.76 -18.93
CA GLN A 164 -22.91 -10.70 -20.24
C GLN A 164 -23.16 -9.36 -20.92
N VAL A 165 -24.36 -8.77 -20.77
CA VAL A 165 -24.69 -7.46 -21.34
C VAL A 165 -23.79 -6.37 -20.75
N ILE A 166 -23.74 -6.26 -19.42
CA ILE A 166 -22.99 -5.21 -18.71
C ILE A 166 -21.49 -5.39 -18.95
N GLY A 167 -20.96 -6.60 -18.75
CA GLY A 167 -19.53 -6.84 -18.89
C GLY A 167 -19.02 -6.63 -20.32
N THR A 168 -19.77 -7.10 -21.32
CA THR A 168 -19.41 -6.89 -22.73
C THR A 168 -19.53 -5.41 -23.12
N LEU A 169 -20.56 -4.71 -22.63
CA LEU A 169 -20.76 -3.28 -22.93
C LEU A 169 -19.64 -2.43 -22.34
N PHE A 170 -19.26 -2.67 -21.09
CA PHE A 170 -18.14 -1.98 -20.46
C PHE A 170 -16.85 -2.17 -21.24
N LEU A 171 -16.51 -3.42 -21.56
CA LEU A 171 -15.26 -3.69 -22.26
C LEU A 171 -15.25 -3.13 -23.69
N LYS A 172 -16.40 -3.12 -24.39
CA LYS A 172 -16.53 -2.45 -25.69
C LYS A 172 -16.31 -0.94 -25.60
N GLU A 173 -16.88 -0.26 -24.59
CA GLU A 173 -16.65 1.18 -24.41
C GLU A 173 -15.20 1.48 -23.99
N MET A 174 -14.58 0.64 -23.16
CA MET A 174 -13.14 0.72 -22.83
C MET A 174 -12.28 0.61 -24.10
N ILE A 175 -12.51 -0.42 -24.92
CA ILE A 175 -11.75 -0.65 -26.17
C ILE A 175 -11.98 0.49 -27.17
N LYS A 176 -13.21 0.98 -27.27
CA LYS A 176 -13.56 2.09 -28.16
C LYS A 176 -12.83 3.38 -27.78
N GLU A 177 -12.72 3.67 -26.48
CA GLU A 177 -12.03 4.87 -26.01
C GLU A 177 -10.51 4.75 -26.15
N PHE A 178 -9.95 3.60 -25.79
CA PHE A 178 -8.52 3.46 -25.49
C PHE A 178 -7.76 2.45 -26.36
N GLY A 179 -8.44 1.70 -27.22
CA GLY A 179 -7.88 0.50 -27.85
C GLY A 179 -7.62 -0.61 -26.83
N THR A 180 -6.87 -1.65 -27.20
CA THR A 180 -6.53 -2.75 -26.30
C THR A 180 -5.27 -3.49 -26.73
N ASP A 181 -4.64 -4.12 -25.74
CA ASP A 181 -3.50 -5.03 -25.87
C ASP A 181 -3.86 -6.46 -25.38
N HIS A 182 -5.16 -6.74 -25.31
CA HIS A 182 -5.78 -8.05 -25.06
C HIS A 182 -5.63 -8.65 -23.67
N ILE A 183 -5.02 -7.94 -22.71
CA ILE A 183 -4.92 -8.39 -21.32
C ILE A 183 -5.81 -7.51 -20.44
N TYR A 184 -6.70 -8.17 -19.70
CA TYR A 184 -7.69 -7.51 -18.85
C TYR A 184 -7.64 -8.02 -17.43
N SER A 185 -7.83 -7.13 -16.46
CA SER A 185 -7.87 -7.48 -15.04
C SER A 185 -9.26 -7.30 -14.44
N ALA A 186 -9.68 -8.29 -13.65
CA ALA A 186 -10.96 -8.32 -12.94
C ALA A 186 -10.86 -9.27 -11.75
N ASP A 187 -11.36 -8.88 -10.58
CA ASP A 187 -11.33 -9.69 -9.36
C ASP A 187 -12.67 -9.58 -8.62
N THR A 188 -13.45 -10.67 -8.56
CA THR A 188 -14.81 -10.67 -7.99
C THR A 188 -14.83 -10.80 -6.46
N PHE A 189 -13.81 -11.44 -5.89
CA PHE A 189 -13.82 -11.91 -4.49
C PHE A 189 -12.57 -11.47 -3.73
N ASN A 190 -11.95 -10.35 -4.11
CA ASN A 190 -10.82 -9.82 -3.37
C ASN A 190 -11.28 -9.42 -1.95
N GLU A 191 -10.81 -10.18 -0.96
CA GLU A 191 -11.20 -10.06 0.46
C GLU A 191 -12.70 -10.18 0.75
N MET A 192 -13.48 -10.71 -0.19
CA MET A 192 -14.92 -10.91 -0.04
C MET A 192 -15.25 -12.39 -0.18
N ARG A 193 -15.97 -12.92 0.80
CA ARG A 193 -16.32 -14.35 0.82
C ARG A 193 -17.41 -14.63 -0.24
N PRO A 194 -17.20 -15.59 -1.16
CA PRO A 194 -18.25 -16.02 -2.07
C PRO A 194 -19.45 -16.62 -1.33
N LEU A 195 -20.61 -16.61 -1.98
CA LEU A 195 -21.88 -17.07 -1.39
C LEU A 195 -21.95 -18.58 -1.21
N SER A 196 -21.23 -19.31 -2.06
CA SER A 196 -21.20 -20.76 -2.05
C SER A 196 -19.76 -21.23 -2.26
N SER A 197 -19.36 -22.23 -1.50
CA SER A 197 -18.10 -22.97 -1.70
C SER A 197 -18.26 -24.13 -2.69
N ASP A 198 -19.43 -24.27 -3.33
CA ASP A 198 -19.67 -25.26 -4.38
C ASP A 198 -18.74 -24.99 -5.59
N PRO A 199 -17.90 -25.96 -5.98
CA PRO A 199 -17.08 -25.88 -7.19
C PRO A 199 -17.85 -25.44 -8.45
N ALA A 200 -19.09 -25.91 -8.64
CA ALA A 200 -19.87 -25.56 -9.83
C ALA A 200 -20.21 -24.06 -9.87
N TYR A 201 -20.52 -23.48 -8.71
CA TYR A 201 -20.76 -22.04 -8.58
C TYR A 201 -19.50 -21.23 -8.89
N LEU A 202 -18.37 -21.57 -8.27
CA LEU A 202 -17.11 -20.84 -8.45
C LEU A 202 -16.59 -20.91 -9.89
N SER A 203 -16.69 -22.08 -10.51
CA SER A 203 -16.38 -22.25 -11.93
C SER A 203 -17.32 -21.44 -12.83
N GLY A 204 -18.61 -21.38 -12.46
CA GLY A 204 -19.59 -20.54 -13.15
C GLY A 204 -19.27 -19.05 -13.09
N VAL A 205 -18.78 -18.55 -11.94
CA VAL A 205 -18.37 -17.14 -11.78
C VAL A 205 -17.22 -16.79 -12.72
N SER A 206 -16.12 -17.54 -12.68
CA SER A 206 -14.96 -17.26 -13.54
C SER A 206 -15.29 -17.44 -15.02
N ALA A 207 -16.12 -18.43 -15.37
CA ALA A 207 -16.61 -18.60 -16.74
C ALA A 207 -17.47 -17.41 -17.21
N ALA A 208 -18.29 -16.80 -16.34
CA ALA A 208 -19.12 -15.65 -16.69
C ALA A 208 -18.29 -14.38 -16.91
N VAL A 209 -17.33 -14.11 -16.01
CA VAL A 209 -16.36 -13.01 -16.15
C VAL A 209 -15.61 -13.14 -17.47
N PHE A 210 -14.97 -14.29 -17.70
CA PHE A 210 -14.16 -14.50 -18.90
C PHE A 210 -14.99 -14.48 -20.19
N ARG A 211 -16.21 -15.03 -20.17
CA ARG A 211 -17.12 -14.96 -21.33
C ARG A 211 -17.46 -13.51 -21.68
N SER A 212 -17.68 -12.65 -20.70
CA SER A 212 -17.97 -11.23 -20.95
C SER A 212 -16.77 -10.52 -21.60
N MET A 213 -15.54 -10.88 -21.20
CA MET A 213 -14.32 -10.39 -21.84
C MET A 213 -14.24 -10.84 -23.31
N THR A 214 -14.39 -12.15 -23.55
CA THR A 214 -14.32 -12.71 -24.91
C THR A 214 -15.47 -12.31 -25.82
N GLY A 215 -16.61 -11.88 -25.26
CA GLY A 215 -17.72 -11.30 -26.00
C GLY A 215 -17.42 -9.92 -26.60
N ALA A 216 -16.45 -9.19 -26.04
CA ALA A 216 -15.94 -7.94 -26.59
C ALA A 216 -14.62 -8.14 -27.36
N ASP A 217 -13.74 -9.03 -26.89
CA ASP A 217 -12.44 -9.32 -27.48
C ASP A 217 -12.11 -10.82 -27.47
N PRO A 218 -12.23 -11.52 -28.61
CA PRO A 218 -11.95 -12.96 -28.71
C PRO A 218 -10.52 -13.36 -28.31
N ARG A 219 -9.56 -12.41 -28.28
CA ARG A 219 -8.16 -12.64 -27.90
C ARG A 219 -7.87 -12.40 -26.42
N ALA A 220 -8.89 -12.04 -25.62
CA ALA A 220 -8.73 -11.71 -24.20
C ALA A 220 -7.94 -12.76 -23.41
N LEU A 221 -6.97 -12.28 -22.65
CA LEU A 221 -6.32 -12.95 -21.52
C LEU A 221 -6.78 -12.27 -20.24
N TRP A 222 -7.10 -13.05 -19.23
CA TRP A 222 -7.50 -12.53 -17.93
C TRP A 222 -6.31 -12.55 -16.96
N LEU A 223 -5.87 -11.38 -16.51
CA LEU A 223 -4.94 -11.24 -15.40
C LEU A 223 -5.71 -11.17 -14.06
N MET A 224 -5.55 -12.17 -13.21
CA MET A 224 -6.28 -12.30 -11.94
C MET A 224 -5.34 -12.22 -10.74
N GLN A 225 -5.75 -11.55 -9.66
CA GLN A 225 -5.00 -11.53 -8.41
C GLN A 225 -5.20 -12.84 -7.64
N GLY A 226 -4.10 -13.47 -7.20
CA GLY A 226 -4.11 -14.67 -6.37
C GLY A 226 -4.32 -14.41 -4.87
N TRP A 227 -4.40 -13.14 -4.44
CA TRP A 227 -4.47 -12.73 -3.02
C TRP A 227 -5.57 -13.42 -2.24
N LEU A 228 -6.76 -13.56 -2.83
CA LEU A 228 -7.92 -14.18 -2.20
C LEU A 228 -7.64 -15.59 -1.67
N PHE A 229 -6.79 -16.37 -2.35
CA PHE A 229 -6.42 -17.72 -1.95
C PHE A 229 -5.58 -17.74 -0.66
N HIS A 230 -4.76 -16.71 -0.44
CA HIS A 230 -3.99 -16.55 0.78
C HIS A 230 -4.81 -15.89 1.90
N HIS A 231 -5.58 -14.85 1.57
CA HIS A 231 -6.30 -14.02 2.54
C HIS A 231 -7.45 -14.75 3.26
N GLN A 232 -8.15 -15.65 2.56
CA GLN A 232 -9.26 -16.45 3.13
C GLN A 232 -8.98 -17.96 2.98
N PRO A 233 -7.96 -18.49 3.67
CA PRO A 233 -7.53 -19.87 3.50
C PRO A 233 -8.52 -20.85 4.13
N ASP A 234 -9.48 -20.41 4.95
CA ASP A 234 -10.58 -21.23 5.45
C ASP A 234 -11.60 -21.55 4.35
N PHE A 235 -11.83 -20.61 3.42
CA PHE A 235 -12.74 -20.77 2.29
C PHE A 235 -12.06 -21.41 1.08
N TRP A 236 -10.89 -20.90 0.70
CA TRP A 236 -10.20 -21.27 -0.54
C TRP A 236 -9.36 -22.55 -0.40
N GLN A 237 -10.05 -23.68 -0.21
CA GLN A 237 -9.42 -25.01 -0.21
C GLN A 237 -9.12 -25.48 -1.64
N PRO A 238 -8.31 -26.55 -1.83
CA PRO A 238 -7.89 -27.02 -3.15
C PRO A 238 -9.02 -27.21 -4.17
N ALA A 239 -10.18 -27.70 -3.76
CA ALA A 239 -11.32 -27.89 -4.66
C ALA A 239 -11.91 -26.55 -5.15
N GLN A 240 -12.01 -25.55 -4.28
CA GLN A 240 -12.54 -24.22 -4.60
C GLN A 240 -11.58 -23.44 -5.51
N VAL A 241 -10.28 -23.47 -5.19
CA VAL A 241 -9.24 -22.83 -6.02
C VAL A 241 -9.22 -23.45 -7.41
N ARG A 242 -9.19 -24.79 -7.48
CA ARG A 242 -9.21 -25.51 -8.76
C ARG A 242 -10.44 -25.15 -9.59
N ALA A 243 -11.61 -25.11 -8.96
CA ALA A 243 -12.86 -24.78 -9.64
C ALA A 243 -12.87 -23.37 -10.24
N LEU A 244 -12.41 -22.37 -9.48
CA LEU A 244 -12.31 -21.00 -9.97
C LEU A 244 -11.35 -20.91 -11.16
N LEU A 245 -10.14 -21.47 -11.03
CA LEU A 245 -9.10 -21.40 -12.06
C LEU A 245 -9.44 -22.18 -13.35
N GLN A 246 -10.19 -23.28 -13.23
CA GLN A 246 -10.60 -24.14 -14.36
C GLN A 246 -11.91 -23.72 -15.03
N GLY A 247 -12.64 -22.73 -14.48
CA GLY A 247 -13.75 -22.10 -15.22
C GLY A 247 -13.28 -21.29 -16.45
N VAL A 248 -11.96 -21.13 -16.63
CA VAL A 248 -11.32 -20.48 -17.77
C VAL A 248 -10.39 -21.47 -18.48
N PRO A 249 -10.35 -21.48 -19.83
CA PRO A 249 -9.43 -22.35 -20.56
C PRO A 249 -7.97 -22.15 -20.13
N LEU A 250 -7.20 -23.24 -20.07
CA LEU A 250 -5.77 -23.18 -19.72
C LEU A 250 -5.02 -22.22 -20.66
N GLY A 251 -4.18 -21.36 -20.08
CA GLY A 251 -3.40 -20.36 -20.81
C GLY A 251 -4.19 -19.10 -21.21
N ARG A 252 -5.49 -19.01 -20.87
CA ARG A 252 -6.32 -17.81 -21.05
C ARG A 252 -6.50 -16.99 -19.77
N MET A 253 -5.93 -17.48 -18.66
CA MET A 253 -5.78 -16.75 -17.40
C MET A 253 -4.29 -16.68 -17.05
N ILE A 254 -3.85 -15.55 -16.50
CA ILE A 254 -2.55 -15.38 -15.86
C ILE A 254 -2.83 -15.00 -14.41
N VAL A 255 -2.34 -15.79 -13.45
CA VAL A 255 -2.52 -15.51 -12.02
C VAL A 255 -1.32 -14.73 -11.50
N LEU A 256 -1.56 -13.62 -10.81
CA LEU A 256 -0.54 -12.95 -10.01
C LEU A 256 -0.44 -13.67 -8.66
N ASP A 257 0.66 -14.39 -8.42
CA ASP A 257 0.95 -14.91 -7.08
C ASP A 257 1.43 -13.74 -6.22
N LEU A 258 0.45 -13.03 -5.64
CA LEU A 258 0.57 -11.60 -5.36
C LEU A 258 1.63 -11.27 -4.29
N ALA A 259 1.83 -12.16 -3.33
CA ALA A 259 2.73 -12.01 -2.19
C ALA A 259 3.68 -13.22 -2.08
N ALA A 260 4.24 -13.64 -3.21
CA ALA A 260 4.98 -14.89 -3.32
C ALA A 260 6.32 -14.89 -2.56
N GLU A 261 6.81 -13.72 -2.14
CA GLU A 261 7.99 -13.61 -1.26
C GLU A 261 7.70 -14.02 0.19
N SER A 262 6.43 -14.05 0.61
CA SER A 262 6.05 -14.35 1.99
C SER A 262 5.04 -15.49 2.09
N ALA A 263 4.08 -15.57 1.16
CA ALA A 263 3.01 -16.54 1.16
C ALA A 263 2.72 -17.08 -0.26
N PRO A 264 3.67 -17.78 -0.90
CA PRO A 264 3.51 -18.30 -2.26
C PRO A 264 2.36 -19.30 -2.37
N VAL A 265 1.39 -18.99 -3.23
CA VAL A 265 0.23 -19.85 -3.48
C VAL A 265 0.54 -20.97 -4.48
N TYR A 266 1.52 -20.77 -5.37
CA TYR A 266 1.90 -21.76 -6.38
C TYR A 266 2.29 -23.12 -5.78
N LEU A 267 2.87 -23.13 -4.56
CA LEU A 267 3.39 -24.33 -3.91
C LEU A 267 2.30 -25.37 -3.63
N TRP A 268 1.15 -24.95 -3.09
CA TRP A 268 0.08 -25.86 -2.67
C TRP A 268 -1.03 -25.98 -3.71
N THR A 269 -1.01 -25.15 -4.75
CA THR A 269 -1.91 -25.23 -5.91
C THR A 269 -1.30 -25.99 -7.08
N GLU A 270 -0.16 -26.67 -6.88
CA GLU A 270 0.54 -27.44 -7.91
C GLU A 270 0.82 -26.57 -9.16
N SER A 271 1.36 -25.36 -8.95
CA SER A 271 1.52 -24.34 -9.99
C SER A 271 0.19 -23.90 -10.62
N PHE A 272 -0.76 -23.48 -9.77
CA PHE A 272 -2.09 -22.98 -10.17
C PHE A 272 -2.85 -23.95 -11.09
N TYR A 273 -2.71 -25.25 -10.85
CA TYR A 273 -3.32 -26.34 -11.61
C TYR A 273 -3.16 -26.19 -13.14
N GLY A 274 -2.01 -25.66 -13.58
CA GLY A 274 -1.65 -25.51 -14.98
C GLY A 274 -1.93 -24.14 -15.61
N GLN A 275 -2.57 -23.21 -14.91
CA GLN A 275 -2.67 -21.83 -15.40
C GLN A 275 -1.31 -21.12 -15.30
N PRO A 276 -0.91 -20.29 -16.28
CA PRO A 276 0.24 -19.42 -16.17
C PRO A 276 0.19 -18.53 -14.92
N PHE A 277 1.34 -18.30 -14.27
CA PHE A 277 1.42 -17.36 -13.17
C PHE A 277 2.66 -16.46 -13.21
N ILE A 278 2.57 -15.31 -12.53
CA ILE A 278 3.67 -14.39 -12.31
C ILE A 278 4.00 -14.41 -10.82
N TRP A 279 5.26 -14.66 -10.49
CA TRP A 279 5.74 -14.59 -9.10
C TRP A 279 5.91 -13.11 -8.73
N CYS A 280 5.15 -12.60 -7.78
CA CYS A 280 5.21 -11.19 -7.40
C CYS A 280 5.78 -11.00 -6.00
N MET A 281 6.56 -9.93 -5.85
CA MET A 281 6.93 -9.38 -4.55
C MET A 281 5.92 -8.30 -4.17
N LEU A 282 5.10 -8.55 -3.14
CA LEU A 282 4.16 -7.55 -2.62
C LEU A 282 4.92 -6.51 -1.81
N HIS A 283 5.72 -6.96 -0.84
CA HIS A 283 6.60 -6.15 0.01
C HIS A 283 5.90 -5.11 0.91
N ASN A 284 5.15 -4.17 0.35
CA ASN A 284 4.61 -3.02 1.06
C ASN A 284 3.08 -3.06 1.14
N PHE A 285 2.56 -2.86 2.35
CA PHE A 285 1.14 -2.63 2.63
C PHE A 285 0.90 -1.18 3.04
N GLY A 286 -0.22 -0.60 2.60
CA GLY A 286 -0.68 0.75 2.94
C GLY A 286 0.19 1.91 2.43
N GLY A 287 1.30 1.66 1.73
CA GLY A 287 2.32 2.68 1.47
C GLY A 287 3.12 3.04 2.72
N ASN A 288 3.16 2.16 3.73
CA ASN A 288 3.75 2.50 5.03
C ASN A 288 5.25 2.72 4.92
N HIS A 289 5.76 3.74 5.62
CA HIS A 289 7.20 3.89 5.84
C HIS A 289 7.69 2.89 6.90
N GLY A 290 9.00 2.69 6.96
CA GLY A 290 9.65 1.70 7.83
C GLY A 290 10.67 0.89 7.04
N LEU A 291 11.83 0.60 7.63
CA LEU A 291 12.80 -0.27 6.98
C LEU A 291 12.35 -1.74 7.10
N PHE A 292 12.06 -2.35 5.96
CA PHE A 292 11.59 -3.73 5.87
C PHE A 292 12.07 -4.38 4.57
N GLY A 293 12.30 -5.69 4.62
CA GLY A 293 12.54 -6.53 3.46
C GLY A 293 12.70 -8.00 3.84
N ALA A 294 12.60 -8.86 2.84
CA ALA A 294 12.87 -10.30 2.95
C ALA A 294 13.88 -10.71 1.85
N VAL A 295 15.07 -10.10 1.86
CA VAL A 295 16.03 -10.18 0.74
C VAL A 295 16.38 -11.60 0.34
N GLU A 296 16.50 -12.53 1.29
CA GLU A 296 16.78 -13.93 0.99
C GLU A 296 15.61 -14.59 0.25
N SER A 297 14.38 -14.40 0.74
CA SER A 297 13.19 -14.94 0.07
C SER A 297 13.03 -14.38 -1.34
N VAL A 298 13.30 -13.09 -1.53
CA VAL A 298 13.25 -12.44 -2.85
C VAL A 298 14.36 -12.96 -3.77
N ASN A 299 15.59 -13.12 -3.25
CA ASN A 299 16.72 -13.62 -4.03
C ASN A 299 16.53 -15.07 -4.48
N HIS A 300 15.88 -15.92 -3.68
CA HIS A 300 15.65 -17.33 -3.98
C HIS A 300 14.33 -17.60 -4.74
N GLY A 301 13.25 -16.91 -4.37
CA GLY A 301 11.88 -17.23 -4.73
C GLY A 301 11.61 -17.40 -6.24
N PRO A 302 12.00 -16.45 -7.11
CA PRO A 302 11.82 -16.59 -8.56
C PRO A 302 12.50 -17.83 -9.15
N PHE A 303 13.65 -18.24 -8.62
CA PHE A 303 14.36 -19.42 -9.11
C PHE A 303 13.71 -20.71 -8.62
N ASP A 304 13.28 -20.76 -7.37
CA ASP A 304 12.56 -21.91 -6.82
C ASP A 304 11.22 -22.11 -7.56
N ALA A 305 10.48 -21.02 -7.82
CA ALA A 305 9.24 -21.04 -8.57
C ALA A 305 9.45 -21.51 -10.02
N ARG A 306 10.55 -21.14 -10.67
CA ARG A 306 10.90 -21.58 -12.02
C ARG A 306 11.26 -23.07 -12.08
N HIS A 307 11.96 -23.59 -11.07
CA HIS A 307 12.37 -25.00 -11.00
C HIS A 307 11.31 -25.91 -10.37
N PHE A 308 10.21 -25.35 -9.88
CA PHE A 308 9.11 -26.12 -9.32
C PHE A 308 8.58 -27.17 -10.33
N PRO A 309 8.23 -28.39 -9.91
CA PRO A 309 7.74 -29.43 -10.81
C PRO A 309 6.53 -28.95 -11.64
N ASN A 310 6.61 -29.07 -12.96
CA ASN A 310 5.60 -28.60 -13.91
C ASN A 310 5.26 -27.10 -13.77
N SER A 311 6.24 -26.28 -13.36
CA SER A 311 6.05 -24.84 -13.22
C SER A 311 5.46 -24.21 -14.48
N THR A 312 4.43 -23.40 -14.26
CA THR A 312 3.77 -22.55 -15.26
C THR A 312 4.13 -21.07 -15.06
N MET A 313 5.25 -20.80 -14.37
CA MET A 313 5.74 -19.45 -14.18
C MET A 313 6.10 -18.81 -15.52
N VAL A 314 5.51 -17.65 -15.80
CA VAL A 314 5.72 -16.88 -17.03
C VAL A 314 6.34 -15.50 -16.78
N GLY A 315 6.66 -15.18 -15.53
CA GLY A 315 7.27 -13.90 -15.22
C GLY A 315 7.50 -13.65 -13.74
N THR A 316 8.11 -12.52 -13.47
CA THR A 316 8.26 -11.93 -12.14
C THR A 316 7.49 -10.61 -12.05
N GLY A 317 7.21 -10.13 -10.85
CA GLY A 317 6.45 -8.88 -10.69
C GLY A 317 6.65 -8.14 -9.38
N LEU A 318 6.23 -6.89 -9.40
CA LEU A 318 6.17 -5.97 -8.26
C LEU A 318 4.71 -5.58 -8.02
N THR A 319 4.20 -5.87 -6.83
CA THR A 319 2.81 -5.64 -6.42
C THR A 319 2.68 -4.81 -5.13
N PRO A 320 3.49 -3.76 -4.90
CA PRO A 320 3.40 -2.98 -3.67
C PRO A 320 2.10 -2.18 -3.60
N GLU A 321 1.46 -2.17 -2.44
CA GLU A 321 0.27 -1.35 -2.25
C GLU A 321 0.57 0.15 -2.33
N GLY A 322 1.74 0.59 -1.86
CA GLY A 322 2.26 1.92 -2.10
C GLY A 322 3.76 1.90 -2.39
N ILE A 323 4.24 2.89 -3.14
CA ILE A 323 5.65 3.03 -3.55
C ILE A 323 6.34 4.19 -2.82
N GLU A 324 7.54 4.58 -3.25
CA GLU A 324 8.34 5.67 -2.64
C GLU A 324 8.84 5.33 -1.21
N GLN A 325 9.23 4.07 -1.01
CA GLN A 325 9.92 3.56 0.19
C GLN A 325 10.83 2.39 -0.20
N ASN A 326 11.82 2.05 0.64
CA ASN A 326 12.67 0.85 0.51
C ASN A 326 13.19 0.54 -0.91
N ASP A 327 13.66 1.55 -1.66
CA ASP A 327 14.13 1.45 -3.06
C ASP A 327 15.00 0.20 -3.34
N VAL A 328 15.85 -0.18 -2.37
CA VAL A 328 16.73 -1.34 -2.43
C VAL A 328 15.98 -2.65 -2.75
N MET A 329 14.77 -2.85 -2.21
CA MET A 329 13.99 -4.07 -2.44
C MET A 329 13.45 -4.11 -3.86
N TYR A 330 13.04 -2.96 -4.39
CA TYR A 330 12.54 -2.82 -5.76
C TYR A 330 13.67 -2.95 -6.78
N GLU A 331 14.86 -2.41 -6.51
CA GLU A 331 16.04 -2.59 -7.38
C GLU A 331 16.46 -4.07 -7.40
N LEU A 332 16.51 -4.74 -6.25
CA LEU A 332 16.80 -6.18 -6.16
C LEU A 332 15.83 -6.98 -7.02
N MET A 333 14.52 -6.79 -6.81
CA MET A 333 13.50 -7.59 -7.50
C MET A 333 13.47 -7.34 -9.01
N ASN A 334 13.66 -6.10 -9.45
CA ASN A 334 13.77 -5.77 -10.87
C ASN A 334 14.99 -6.41 -11.52
N GLU A 335 16.14 -6.40 -10.84
CA GLU A 335 17.36 -7.05 -11.34
C GLU A 335 17.17 -8.57 -11.50
N LEU A 336 16.49 -9.22 -10.55
CA LEU A 336 16.19 -10.66 -10.62
C LEU A 336 15.30 -11.03 -11.81
N GLY A 337 14.48 -10.10 -12.32
CA GLY A 337 13.74 -10.28 -13.57
C GLY A 337 14.62 -10.50 -14.81
N TRP A 338 15.91 -10.20 -14.72
CA TRP A 338 16.92 -10.36 -15.77
C TRP A 338 17.96 -11.45 -15.47
N ARG A 339 17.88 -12.11 -14.32
CA ARG A 339 18.89 -13.06 -13.85
C ARG A 339 18.44 -14.51 -13.99
N TRP A 340 19.43 -15.40 -14.14
CA TRP A 340 19.26 -16.86 -14.16
C TRP A 340 19.88 -17.56 -12.95
N GLU A 341 20.62 -16.82 -12.13
CA GLU A 341 21.34 -17.29 -10.95
C GLU A 341 21.15 -16.32 -9.78
N LEU A 342 21.35 -16.82 -8.57
CA LEU A 342 21.27 -16.05 -7.32
C LEU A 342 22.32 -14.93 -7.28
N LEU A 343 22.00 -13.84 -6.60
CA LEU A 343 22.94 -12.77 -6.31
C LEU A 343 23.73 -13.06 -5.02
N ASP A 344 25.01 -12.69 -5.00
CA ASP A 344 25.77 -12.51 -3.77
C ASP A 344 25.29 -11.22 -3.10
N LEU A 345 24.38 -11.35 -2.13
CA LEU A 345 23.71 -10.20 -1.50
C LEU A 345 24.71 -9.23 -0.80
N PRO A 346 25.71 -9.69 0.00
CA PRO A 346 26.72 -8.81 0.56
C PRO A 346 27.53 -8.00 -0.46
N LEU A 347 27.89 -8.61 -1.60
CA LEU A 347 28.58 -7.90 -2.68
C LEU A 347 27.61 -6.97 -3.44
N TRP A 348 26.40 -7.44 -3.72
CA TRP A 348 25.38 -6.68 -4.42
C TRP A 348 25.03 -5.39 -3.66
N ILE A 349 24.82 -5.47 -2.34
CA ILE A 349 24.47 -4.30 -1.53
C ILE A 349 25.62 -3.29 -1.43
N ALA A 350 26.88 -3.77 -1.39
CA ALA A 350 28.03 -2.89 -1.42
C ALA A 350 28.10 -2.10 -2.74
N ASN A 351 27.83 -2.77 -3.87
CA ASN A 351 27.79 -2.14 -5.18
C ASN A 351 26.56 -1.22 -5.34
N TYR A 352 25.41 -1.57 -4.76
CA TYR A 352 24.22 -0.73 -4.72
C TYR A 352 24.53 0.61 -4.04
N ALA A 353 25.12 0.58 -2.84
CA ALA A 353 25.49 1.79 -2.10
C ALA A 353 26.46 2.69 -2.91
N GLU A 354 27.47 2.11 -3.53
CA GLU A 354 28.44 2.84 -4.36
C GLU A 354 27.78 3.51 -5.58
N ARG A 355 26.92 2.78 -6.31
CA ARG A 355 26.19 3.32 -7.46
C ARG A 355 25.21 4.42 -7.04
N ARG A 356 24.45 4.19 -5.97
CA ARG A 356 23.44 5.12 -5.45
C ARG A 356 24.05 6.44 -5.01
N TYR A 357 25.24 6.42 -4.43
CA TYR A 357 25.90 7.65 -3.95
C TYR A 357 26.87 8.26 -4.95
N GLY A 358 27.22 7.54 -6.02
CA GLY A 358 28.20 7.96 -7.02
C GLY A 358 29.64 7.97 -6.50
N ALA A 359 29.89 7.39 -5.33
CA ALA A 359 31.20 7.35 -4.70
C ALA A 359 31.31 6.15 -3.74
N LYS A 360 32.49 5.52 -3.73
CA LYS A 360 32.81 4.44 -2.79
C LYS A 360 33.12 5.00 -1.42
N ASN A 361 32.36 4.60 -0.41
CA ASN A 361 32.61 4.96 0.99
C ASN A 361 32.45 3.72 1.89
N ALA A 362 33.50 3.37 2.64
CA ALA A 362 33.51 2.16 3.45
C ALA A 362 32.48 2.17 4.59
N ARG A 363 32.18 3.35 5.16
CA ARG A 363 31.16 3.46 6.22
C ARG A 363 29.77 3.25 5.65
N ALA A 364 29.45 3.86 4.51
CA ALA A 364 28.18 3.67 3.83
C ALA A 364 27.96 2.20 3.43
N ILE A 365 28.97 1.54 2.87
CA ILE A 365 28.92 0.11 2.56
C ILE A 365 28.67 -0.73 3.82
N GLY A 366 29.41 -0.45 4.90
CA GLY A 366 29.21 -1.13 6.18
C GLY A 366 27.80 -0.95 6.75
N ALA A 367 27.24 0.26 6.66
CA ALA A 367 25.87 0.54 7.08
C ALA A 367 24.85 -0.28 6.29
N TRP A 368 24.98 -0.31 4.97
CA TRP A 368 24.09 -1.08 4.11
C TRP A 368 24.19 -2.59 4.35
N GLN A 369 25.38 -3.12 4.67
CA GLN A 369 25.53 -4.53 5.06
C GLN A 369 24.86 -4.84 6.40
N LEU A 370 24.90 -3.92 7.37
CA LEU A 370 24.15 -4.03 8.63
C LEU A 370 22.64 -4.00 8.39
N LEU A 371 22.14 -3.08 7.56
CA LEU A 371 20.73 -3.01 7.21
C LEU A 371 20.27 -4.26 6.45
N LEU A 372 21.10 -4.75 5.51
CA LEU A 372 20.86 -5.96 4.73
C LEU A 372 20.58 -7.16 5.64
N ARG A 373 21.45 -7.40 6.63
CA ARG A 373 21.32 -8.57 7.53
C ARG A 373 20.23 -8.41 8.62
N SER A 374 19.67 -7.21 8.78
CA SER A 374 18.73 -6.88 9.86
C SER A 374 17.34 -6.55 9.31
N VAL A 375 17.01 -5.27 9.14
CA VAL A 375 15.70 -4.78 8.70
C VAL A 375 15.27 -5.37 7.35
N TYR A 376 16.22 -5.63 6.45
CA TYR A 376 15.96 -6.16 5.11
C TYR A 376 15.98 -7.70 5.03
N ASN A 377 16.36 -8.40 6.09
CA ASN A 377 16.39 -9.87 6.10
C ASN A 377 15.39 -10.45 7.10
N CYS A 378 14.12 -10.11 6.94
CA CYS A 378 13.07 -10.75 7.70
C CYS A 378 12.91 -12.21 7.25
N SER A 379 13.14 -13.15 8.18
CA SER A 379 12.97 -14.60 7.96
C SER A 379 11.91 -15.15 8.92
N GLY A 380 10.92 -15.88 8.41
CA GLY A 380 9.84 -16.50 9.22
C GLY A 380 8.50 -15.73 9.13
N PRO A 381 7.64 -15.78 10.17
CA PRO A 381 6.37 -15.06 10.19
C PRO A 381 6.61 -13.56 10.37
N CYS A 382 6.87 -12.88 9.26
CA CYS A 382 7.12 -11.44 9.18
C CYS A 382 5.81 -10.65 9.07
N VAL A 383 5.73 -9.52 9.77
CA VAL A 383 4.66 -8.54 9.57
C VAL A 383 5.19 -7.45 8.66
N ASN A 384 4.80 -7.49 7.39
CA ASN A 384 5.14 -6.54 6.33
C ASN A 384 4.30 -5.25 6.37
N HIS A 385 3.80 -4.90 7.56
CA HIS A 385 3.01 -3.72 7.84
C HIS A 385 3.64 -3.00 9.04
N ASN A 386 3.79 -1.66 8.98
CA ASN A 386 4.35 -0.92 10.10
C ASN A 386 3.34 -0.90 11.25
N HIS A 387 3.58 -1.74 12.25
CA HIS A 387 2.81 -1.82 13.49
C HIS A 387 3.53 -1.21 14.70
N SER A 388 4.51 -0.32 14.46
CA SER A 388 5.29 0.28 15.53
C SER A 388 4.42 1.18 16.43
N PRO A 389 4.84 1.40 17.69
CA PRO A 389 4.12 2.33 18.56
C PRO A 389 4.00 3.75 18.01
N LEU A 390 4.96 4.21 17.19
CA LEU A 390 4.94 5.55 16.61
C LEU A 390 3.65 5.84 15.85
N VAL A 391 3.22 4.91 14.99
CA VAL A 391 2.16 5.14 14.00
C VAL A 391 0.79 4.61 14.42
N HIS A 392 0.72 3.82 15.49
CA HIS A 392 -0.54 3.25 15.99
C HIS A 392 -1.14 4.06 17.14
N ARG A 393 -2.48 4.05 17.22
CA ARG A 393 -3.22 4.54 18.40
C ARG A 393 -2.64 3.95 19.71
N PRO A 394 -2.20 4.81 20.66
CA PRO A 394 -1.58 4.36 21.90
C PRO A 394 -2.46 3.43 22.75
N SER A 395 -1.86 2.44 23.38
CA SER A 395 -2.49 1.57 24.37
C SER A 395 -1.45 0.97 25.32
N LEU A 396 -1.87 0.40 26.45
CA LEU A 396 -0.95 -0.34 27.35
C LEU A 396 -0.55 -1.73 26.83
N ARG A 397 -1.03 -2.14 25.64
CA ARG A 397 -0.91 -3.50 25.09
C ARG A 397 -0.29 -3.54 23.69
N MET A 398 0.48 -2.52 23.31
CA MET A 398 1.19 -2.48 22.02
C MET A 398 2.33 -3.50 21.99
N ASN A 399 2.54 -4.12 20.81
CA ASN A 399 3.69 -4.97 20.54
C ASN A 399 4.91 -4.11 20.15
N THR A 400 6.10 -4.49 20.62
CA THR A 400 7.38 -3.82 20.32
C THR A 400 8.44 -4.80 19.80
N GLU A 401 8.06 -6.05 19.55
CA GLU A 401 8.94 -7.06 19.00
C GLU A 401 9.44 -6.67 17.61
N LEU A 402 10.72 -6.99 17.37
CA LEU A 402 11.39 -6.78 16.09
C LEU A 402 11.95 -8.13 15.63
N TRP A 403 11.96 -8.38 14.33
CA TRP A 403 12.56 -9.59 13.73
C TRP A 403 14.08 -9.51 13.61
N TYR A 404 14.69 -8.42 14.07
CA TYR A 404 16.10 -8.13 13.94
C TYR A 404 16.67 -7.50 15.22
N ASN A 405 17.99 -7.50 15.32
CA ASN A 405 18.67 -6.87 16.45
C ASN A 405 18.67 -5.33 16.31
N LYS A 406 18.11 -4.63 17.30
CA LYS A 406 18.07 -3.15 17.37
C LYS A 406 19.44 -2.51 17.14
N SER A 407 20.53 -3.12 17.64
CA SER A 407 21.88 -2.55 17.52
C SER A 407 22.32 -2.36 16.07
N ASP A 408 21.91 -3.24 15.14
CA ASP A 408 22.34 -3.15 13.74
C ASP A 408 21.86 -1.85 13.07
N VAL A 409 20.66 -1.37 13.41
CA VAL A 409 20.15 -0.09 12.89
C VAL A 409 20.88 1.09 13.50
N TYR A 410 21.14 1.08 14.81
CA TYR A 410 21.88 2.17 15.44
C TYR A 410 23.34 2.22 14.96
N GLU A 411 23.99 1.08 14.76
CA GLU A 411 25.34 1.01 14.18
C GLU A 411 25.36 1.46 12.72
N ALA A 412 24.37 1.07 11.92
CA ALA A 412 24.21 1.56 10.55
C ALA A 412 24.00 3.08 10.52
N TRP A 413 23.19 3.61 11.45
CA TRP A 413 22.97 5.04 11.61
C TRP A 413 24.28 5.76 11.95
N GLN A 414 25.08 5.26 12.91
CA GLN A 414 26.39 5.82 13.22
C GLN A 414 27.31 5.86 12.00
N LEU A 415 27.34 4.77 11.22
CA LEU A 415 28.19 4.68 10.03
C LEU A 415 27.76 5.69 8.95
N LEU A 416 26.46 5.83 8.70
CA LEU A 416 25.96 6.83 7.75
C LEU A 416 26.22 8.26 8.23
N VAL A 417 25.99 8.59 9.51
CA VAL A 417 26.36 9.90 10.06
C VAL A 417 27.85 10.17 9.87
N GLY A 418 28.70 9.16 10.08
CA GLY A 418 30.14 9.25 9.84
C GLY A 418 30.54 9.38 8.37
N ALA A 419 29.66 9.08 7.42
CA ALA A 419 29.89 9.27 5.97
C ALA A 419 29.41 10.63 5.46
N ALA A 420 28.69 11.41 6.29
CA ALA A 420 28.01 12.62 5.85
C ALA A 420 28.95 13.73 5.34
N ASP A 421 30.19 13.80 5.84
CA ASP A 421 31.16 14.81 5.37
C ASP A 421 31.58 14.56 3.91
N GLU A 422 31.63 13.29 3.48
CA GLU A 422 32.02 12.90 2.13
C GLU A 422 30.82 12.78 1.18
N LEU A 423 29.69 12.26 1.67
CA LEU A 423 28.52 11.93 0.85
C LEU A 423 27.35 12.91 0.99
N GLY A 424 27.41 13.88 1.91
CA GLY A 424 26.30 14.77 2.26
C GLY A 424 25.80 15.70 1.14
N ALA A 425 26.56 15.82 0.05
CA ALA A 425 26.15 16.52 -1.17
C ALA A 425 25.26 15.68 -2.09
N SER A 426 25.27 14.35 -1.96
CA SER A 426 24.41 13.45 -2.74
C SER A 426 22.97 13.49 -2.19
N PRO A 427 21.97 13.86 -3.01
CA PRO A 427 20.56 13.86 -2.57
C PRO A 427 20.07 12.47 -2.15
N LEU A 428 20.55 11.42 -2.82
CA LEU A 428 20.19 10.03 -2.49
C LEU A 428 20.77 9.59 -1.16
N PHE A 429 21.99 10.05 -0.82
CA PHE A 429 22.55 9.85 0.50
C PHE A 429 21.77 10.61 1.59
N ARG A 430 21.36 11.85 1.33
CA ARG A 430 20.54 12.62 2.28
C ARG A 430 19.20 11.94 2.54
N TYR A 431 18.54 11.43 1.49
CA TYR A 431 17.31 10.65 1.62
C TYR A 431 17.51 9.42 2.53
N ASP A 432 18.52 8.60 2.26
CA ASP A 432 18.77 7.39 3.06
C ASP A 432 19.18 7.74 4.51
N LEU A 433 19.91 8.84 4.71
CA LEU A 433 20.27 9.32 6.04
C LEU A 433 19.04 9.77 6.82
N VAL A 434 18.07 10.43 6.18
CA VAL A 434 16.77 10.77 6.78
C VAL A 434 16.02 9.50 7.15
N ASP A 435 15.88 8.54 6.23
CA ASP A 435 15.10 7.32 6.48
C ASP A 435 15.71 6.42 7.57
N VAL A 436 17.04 6.28 7.60
CA VAL A 436 17.72 5.52 8.67
C VAL A 436 17.64 6.25 10.02
N THR A 437 17.77 7.59 10.03
CA THR A 437 17.58 8.38 11.27
C THR A 437 16.14 8.24 11.77
N ARG A 438 15.15 8.35 10.88
CA ARG A 438 13.74 8.11 11.17
C ARG A 438 13.51 6.70 11.74
N GLN A 439 14.11 5.65 11.16
CA GLN A 439 14.03 4.30 11.69
C GLN A 439 14.60 4.18 13.11
N ALA A 440 15.75 4.81 13.37
CA ALA A 440 16.34 4.84 14.71
C ALA A 440 15.42 5.54 15.72
N MET A 441 14.78 6.64 15.33
CA MET A 441 13.80 7.33 16.17
C MET A 441 12.53 6.51 16.40
N GLN A 442 12.06 5.75 15.41
CA GLN A 442 10.94 4.81 15.59
C GLN A 442 11.26 3.74 16.64
N GLN A 443 12.49 3.20 16.66
CA GLN A 443 12.91 2.27 17.71
C GLN A 443 12.93 2.92 19.09
N LEU A 444 13.42 4.15 19.18
CA LEU A 444 13.39 4.93 20.42
C LEU A 444 11.97 5.18 20.93
N VAL A 445 11.00 5.44 20.06
CA VAL A 445 9.58 5.55 20.46
C VAL A 445 9.10 4.25 21.10
N GLY A 446 9.50 3.09 20.55
CA GLY A 446 9.23 1.79 21.17
C GLY A 446 9.86 1.62 22.55
N ASP A 447 11.11 2.05 22.72
CA ASP A 447 11.82 1.98 24.00
C ASP A 447 11.16 2.90 25.06
N TYR A 448 10.86 4.15 24.70
CA TYR A 448 10.17 5.09 25.60
C TYR A 448 8.74 4.66 25.93
N TYR A 449 8.03 4.00 25.00
CA TYR A 449 6.74 3.39 25.32
C TYR A 449 6.87 2.30 26.41
N LEU A 450 7.90 1.46 26.36
CA LEU A 450 8.14 0.46 27.39
C LEU A 450 8.46 1.11 28.75
N GLU A 451 9.27 2.18 28.76
CA GLU A 451 9.56 2.98 29.97
C GLU A 451 8.26 3.60 30.56
N ILE A 452 7.41 4.21 29.71
CA ILE A 452 6.09 4.77 30.09
C ILE A 452 5.20 3.69 30.70
N LYS A 453 5.10 2.53 30.02
CA LYS A 453 4.28 1.41 30.47
C LYS A 453 4.75 0.88 31.81
N GLN A 454 6.06 0.69 31.98
CA GLN A 454 6.65 0.22 33.23
C GLN A 454 6.40 1.22 34.37
N ALA A 455 6.67 2.51 34.14
CA ALA A 455 6.46 3.55 35.13
C ALA A 455 4.99 3.65 35.58
N PHE A 456 4.05 3.53 34.64
CA PHE A 456 2.63 3.49 34.97
C PHE A 456 2.27 2.25 35.81
N GLN A 457 2.77 1.07 35.43
CA GLN A 457 2.52 -0.18 36.16
C GLN A 457 3.13 -0.18 37.57
N SER A 458 4.32 0.43 37.74
CA SER A 458 4.98 0.58 39.03
C SER A 458 4.48 1.80 39.82
N HIS A 459 3.47 2.52 39.33
CA HIS A 459 2.93 3.74 39.94
C HIS A 459 4.00 4.82 40.20
N SER A 460 5.04 4.88 39.36
CA SER A 460 6.09 5.89 39.45
C SER A 460 5.74 7.12 38.61
N LEU A 461 5.13 8.10 39.24
CA LEU A 461 4.80 9.37 38.58
C LEU A 461 6.05 10.12 38.05
N PRO A 462 7.18 10.22 38.78
CA PRO A 462 8.37 10.89 38.26
C PRO A 462 8.94 10.24 37.00
N ASP A 463 8.97 8.90 36.94
CA ASP A 463 9.49 8.18 35.77
C ASP A 463 8.52 8.30 34.59
N LEU A 464 7.20 8.25 34.86
CA LEU A 464 6.18 8.45 33.83
C LEU A 464 6.26 9.84 33.20
N LEU A 465 6.43 10.88 34.02
CA LEU A 465 6.61 12.26 33.55
C LEU A 465 7.91 12.42 32.75
N THR A 466 8.97 11.73 33.15
CA THR A 466 10.27 11.78 32.45
C THR A 466 10.18 11.10 31.09
N ALA A 467 9.77 9.83 31.04
CA ALA A 467 9.70 9.07 29.79
C ALA A 467 8.63 9.64 28.84
N GLY A 468 7.44 9.97 29.37
CA GLY A 468 6.36 10.60 28.62
C GLY A 468 6.72 12.00 28.12
N GLY A 469 7.43 12.77 28.95
CA GLY A 469 7.90 14.11 28.59
C GLY A 469 8.91 14.07 27.45
N VAL A 470 9.90 13.17 27.51
CA VAL A 470 10.89 13.00 26.42
C VAL A 470 10.21 12.51 25.14
N LEU A 471 9.27 11.57 25.22
CA LEU A 471 8.56 11.11 24.01
C LEU A 471 7.80 12.26 23.34
N VAL A 472 6.97 12.99 24.11
CA VAL A 472 6.01 13.95 23.57
C VAL A 472 6.64 15.30 23.21
N TYR A 473 7.56 15.81 24.04
CA TYR A 473 8.07 17.18 23.89
C TYR A 473 9.46 17.26 23.27
N ASP A 474 10.17 16.13 23.16
CA ASP A 474 11.51 16.07 22.56
C ASP A 474 11.54 15.18 21.32
N LEU A 475 11.28 13.87 21.47
CA LEU A 475 11.53 12.88 20.41
C LEU A 475 10.61 13.06 19.20
N LEU A 476 9.29 13.19 19.41
CA LEU A 476 8.33 13.37 18.31
C LEU A 476 8.48 14.72 17.59
N PRO A 477 8.68 15.86 18.28
CA PRO A 477 9.00 17.12 17.60
C PRO A 477 10.32 17.11 16.82
N GLU A 478 11.37 16.44 17.33
CA GLU A 478 12.63 16.30 16.58
C GLU A 478 12.48 15.40 15.36
N LEU A 479 11.66 14.34 15.44
CA LEU A 479 11.33 13.48 14.30
C LEU A 479 10.56 14.27 13.23
N ASP A 480 9.57 15.06 13.63
CA ASP A 480 8.82 15.92 12.71
C ASP A 480 9.74 16.95 12.02
N SER A 481 10.69 17.54 12.75
CA SER A 481 11.68 18.45 12.19
C SER A 481 12.63 17.77 11.20
N LEU A 482 13.05 16.53 11.48
CA LEU A 482 13.86 15.74 10.56
C LEU A 482 13.13 15.49 9.24
N LEU A 483 11.90 14.98 9.33
CA LEU A 483 11.07 14.66 8.17
C LEU A 483 10.71 15.93 7.38
N SER A 484 10.51 17.05 8.08
CA SER A 484 10.26 18.36 7.46
C SER A 484 11.47 18.93 6.71
N SER A 485 12.67 18.35 6.85
CA SER A 485 13.90 18.84 6.20
C SER A 485 14.17 18.24 4.82
N ASP A 486 13.33 17.32 4.34
CA ASP A 486 13.47 16.69 3.02
C ASP A 486 12.09 16.57 2.32
N SER A 487 12.05 16.87 1.01
CA SER A 487 10.81 16.94 0.23
C SER A 487 10.09 15.61 0.06
N HIS A 488 10.74 14.48 0.35
CA HIS A 488 10.13 13.15 0.21
C HIS A 488 9.32 12.74 1.45
N PHE A 489 9.41 13.49 2.55
CA PHE A 489 8.76 13.15 3.81
C PHE A 489 7.78 14.24 4.29
N LEU A 490 7.18 15.01 3.37
CA LEU A 490 6.30 16.14 3.71
C LEU A 490 4.83 15.80 3.52
N LEU A 491 4.02 15.94 4.57
CA LEU A 491 2.56 15.88 4.44
C LEU A 491 2.04 16.97 3.51
N GLY A 492 2.67 18.16 3.55
CA GLY A 492 2.27 19.28 2.70
C GLY A 492 2.40 18.99 1.21
N ARG A 493 3.33 18.13 0.80
CA ARG A 493 3.45 17.72 -0.62
C ARG A 493 2.25 16.88 -1.05
N TRP A 494 1.89 15.87 -0.25
CA TRP A 494 0.72 15.02 -0.50
C TRP A 494 -0.58 15.83 -0.60
N LEU A 495 -0.77 16.80 0.31
CA LEU A 495 -1.95 17.66 0.34
C LEU A 495 -1.95 18.68 -0.80
N GLU A 496 -0.80 19.25 -1.17
CA GLU A 496 -0.71 20.17 -2.31
C GLU A 496 -0.99 19.46 -3.64
N GLU A 497 -0.50 18.23 -3.81
CA GLU A 497 -0.81 17.40 -4.99
C GLU A 497 -2.32 17.12 -5.09
N ALA A 498 -2.98 16.81 -3.96
CA ALA A 498 -4.44 16.66 -3.91
C ALA A 498 -5.16 17.97 -4.28
N GLN A 499 -4.70 19.11 -3.77
CA GLN A 499 -5.27 20.43 -4.08
C GLN A 499 -5.06 20.83 -5.55
N ALA A 500 -3.90 20.51 -6.14
CA ALA A 500 -3.61 20.78 -7.55
C ALA A 500 -4.56 20.03 -8.51
N MET A 501 -5.17 18.93 -8.04
CA MET A 501 -6.19 18.20 -8.78
C MET A 501 -7.56 18.88 -8.74
N ALA A 502 -7.81 19.83 -7.84
CA ALA A 502 -9.08 20.55 -7.78
C ALA A 502 -9.22 21.62 -8.88
N THR A 503 -10.46 21.95 -9.23
CA THR A 503 -10.83 23.07 -10.11
C THR A 503 -11.72 24.10 -9.42
N SER A 504 -12.08 23.86 -8.14
CA SER A 504 -12.84 24.76 -7.28
C SER A 504 -12.54 24.48 -5.81
N ASP A 505 -12.87 25.42 -4.93
CA ASP A 505 -12.67 25.27 -3.47
C ASP A 505 -13.40 24.04 -2.91
N LYS A 506 -14.61 23.75 -3.40
CA LYS A 506 -15.37 22.57 -3.00
C LYS A 506 -14.68 21.25 -3.38
N GLU A 507 -14.03 21.21 -4.54
CA GLU A 507 -13.23 20.05 -4.93
C GLU A 507 -11.97 19.94 -4.08
N ALA A 508 -11.32 21.08 -3.75
CA ALA A 508 -10.14 21.10 -2.89
C ALA A 508 -10.46 20.60 -1.47
N GLU A 509 -11.60 21.00 -0.90
CA GLU A 509 -12.09 20.48 0.40
C GLU A 509 -12.35 18.96 0.35
N LEU A 510 -12.97 18.48 -0.72
CA LEU A 510 -13.22 17.04 -0.92
C LEU A 510 -11.91 16.25 -1.02
N TYR A 511 -10.92 16.78 -1.74
CA TYR A 511 -9.64 16.10 -1.95
C TYR A 511 -8.75 16.17 -0.70
N ASP A 512 -8.78 17.25 0.08
CA ASP A 512 -8.14 17.34 1.39
C ASP A 512 -8.73 16.31 2.38
N LEU A 513 -10.06 16.19 2.43
CA LEU A 513 -10.74 15.14 3.20
C LEU A 513 -10.26 13.74 2.81
N ASN A 514 -10.24 13.44 1.51
CA ASN A 514 -9.80 12.15 0.97
C ASN A 514 -8.33 11.87 1.34
N ALA A 515 -7.45 12.85 1.10
CA ALA A 515 -6.02 12.74 1.32
C ALA A 515 -5.67 12.53 2.80
N ARG A 516 -6.32 13.26 3.73
CA ARG A 516 -6.09 13.08 5.18
C ARG A 516 -6.70 11.79 5.71
N ASN A 517 -7.94 11.49 5.31
CA ASN A 517 -8.65 10.35 5.84
C ASN A 517 -7.95 9.03 5.44
N GLN A 518 -7.49 8.92 4.19
CA GLN A 518 -6.78 7.73 3.72
C GLN A 518 -5.58 7.39 4.61
N LEU A 519 -4.75 8.38 4.97
CA LEU A 519 -3.55 8.18 5.79
C LEU A 519 -3.83 7.87 7.26
N THR A 520 -5.10 8.00 7.71
CA THR A 520 -5.46 8.06 9.13
C THR A 520 -6.64 7.13 9.46
N LEU A 521 -7.86 7.66 9.50
CA LEU A 521 -9.04 6.89 9.90
C LEU A 521 -9.50 5.86 8.86
N TRP A 522 -9.14 6.08 7.59
CA TRP A 522 -9.49 5.27 6.41
C TRP A 522 -11.00 5.18 6.07
N GLY A 523 -11.86 5.36 7.07
CA GLY A 523 -13.30 5.46 6.97
C GLY A 523 -13.87 6.52 7.93
N PRO A 524 -15.20 6.67 7.99
CA PRO A 524 -15.85 7.69 8.81
C PRO A 524 -15.65 7.49 10.31
N THR A 525 -15.43 6.25 10.77
CA THR A 525 -15.36 5.91 12.18
C THR A 525 -14.06 5.21 12.57
N GLY A 526 -12.99 5.39 11.81
CA GLY A 526 -11.73 4.67 12.05
C GLY A 526 -11.80 3.21 11.62
N ASN A 527 -12.48 2.93 10.51
CA ASN A 527 -12.85 1.58 10.07
C ASN A 527 -11.64 0.67 9.84
N ILE A 528 -10.56 1.24 9.28
CA ILE A 528 -9.25 0.58 9.10
C ILE A 528 -8.14 1.55 9.57
N LEU A 529 -8.27 1.96 10.83
CA LEU A 529 -7.43 2.96 11.46
C LEU A 529 -5.92 2.68 11.29
N ASP A 530 -5.19 3.72 10.88
CA ASP A 530 -3.73 3.74 10.71
C ASP A 530 -3.19 2.72 9.67
N TYR A 531 -4.04 2.13 8.83
CA TYR A 531 -3.61 1.14 7.83
C TYR A 531 -2.60 1.72 6.83
N ALA A 532 -2.91 2.90 6.27
CA ALA A 532 -2.04 3.59 5.33
C ALA A 532 -1.19 4.66 6.00
N ASN A 533 -0.71 4.39 7.22
CA ASN A 533 0.10 5.32 8.00
C ASN A 533 1.34 5.79 7.21
N LYS A 534 1.82 7.00 7.52
CA LYS A 534 3.01 7.59 6.92
C LYS A 534 3.81 8.30 8.00
N GLU A 535 5.12 8.25 7.92
CA GLU A 535 6.00 9.07 8.75
C GLU A 535 6.36 10.34 7.99
N PHE A 536 5.43 11.30 7.97
CA PHE A 536 5.62 12.61 7.34
C PHE A 536 5.75 13.74 8.37
N GLY A 537 6.60 14.71 8.06
CA GLY A 537 6.62 16.01 8.73
C GLY A 537 5.26 16.69 8.60
N GLY A 538 4.77 17.24 9.71
CA GLY A 538 3.38 17.68 9.90
C GLY A 538 2.48 16.57 10.47
N LEU A 539 2.48 15.38 9.87
CA LEU A 539 1.65 14.26 10.32
C LEU A 539 2.15 13.71 11.67
N VAL A 540 3.47 13.61 11.85
CA VAL A 540 4.07 13.17 13.11
C VAL A 540 3.67 14.08 14.25
N LEU A 541 3.80 15.40 14.10
CA LEU A 541 3.46 16.32 15.18
C LEU A 541 1.95 16.46 15.41
N ASP A 542 1.17 16.71 14.36
CA ASP A 542 -0.24 17.11 14.49
C ASP A 542 -1.23 15.95 14.56
N TYR A 543 -0.79 14.71 14.29
CA TYR A 543 -1.62 13.52 14.39
C TYR A 543 -1.06 12.51 15.40
N TYR A 544 0.14 11.96 15.19
CA TYR A 544 0.71 10.97 16.14
C TYR A 544 1.09 11.61 17.48
N GLY A 545 1.74 12.77 17.46
CA GLY A 545 2.17 13.52 18.64
C GLY A 545 1.02 13.91 19.55
N VAL A 546 -0.09 14.39 18.99
CA VAL A 546 -1.28 14.75 19.77
C VAL A 546 -1.91 13.51 20.43
N ARG A 547 -1.90 12.35 19.75
CA ARG A 547 -2.38 11.09 20.33
C ARG A 547 -1.53 10.61 21.48
N TRP A 548 -0.20 10.65 21.33
CA TRP A 548 0.75 10.31 22.39
C TRP A 548 0.66 11.28 23.58
N SER A 549 0.52 12.58 23.33
CA SER A 549 0.30 13.60 24.37
C SER A 549 -0.96 13.32 25.19
N LEU A 550 -2.08 13.02 24.53
CA LEU A 550 -3.32 12.65 25.21
C LEU A 550 -3.18 11.37 26.04
N PHE A 551 -2.48 10.36 25.50
CA PHE A 551 -2.27 9.09 26.20
C PHE A 551 -1.43 9.28 27.47
N VAL A 552 -0.28 9.95 27.37
CA VAL A 552 0.58 10.24 28.53
C VAL A 552 -0.17 11.06 29.58
N SER A 553 -0.94 12.06 29.14
CA SER A 553 -1.74 12.88 30.06
C SER A 553 -2.79 12.06 30.80
N ALA A 554 -3.49 11.15 30.12
CA ALA A 554 -4.47 10.26 30.73
C ALA A 554 -3.85 9.29 31.76
N LEU A 555 -2.64 8.78 31.49
CA LEU A 555 -1.90 7.95 32.45
C LEU A 555 -1.46 8.75 33.68
N VAL A 556 -0.98 9.98 33.48
CA VAL A 556 -0.59 10.88 34.57
C VAL A 556 -1.79 11.25 35.45
N GLU A 557 -2.92 11.59 34.83
CA GLU A 557 -4.17 11.88 35.54
C GLU A 557 -4.66 10.66 36.33
N SER A 558 -4.55 9.47 35.75
CA SER A 558 -4.89 8.22 36.42
C SER A 558 -4.07 8.02 37.70
N LEU A 559 -2.74 8.23 37.66
CA LEU A 559 -1.89 8.13 38.86
C LEU A 559 -2.15 9.24 39.88
N ASN A 560 -2.36 10.49 39.43
CA ASN A 560 -2.59 11.63 40.33
C ASN A 560 -3.93 11.55 41.08
N THR A 561 -4.98 11.08 40.41
CA THR A 561 -6.33 11.02 40.98
C THR A 561 -6.63 9.68 41.66
N GLY A 562 -5.82 8.65 41.39
CA GLY A 562 -6.11 7.27 41.79
C GLY A 562 -7.23 6.61 40.98
N THR A 563 -7.71 7.24 39.91
CA THR A 563 -8.75 6.68 39.03
C THR A 563 -8.11 5.74 38.00
N PRO A 564 -8.58 4.49 37.81
CA PRO A 564 -7.99 3.58 36.85
C PRO A 564 -8.07 4.09 35.40
N PHE A 565 -7.01 3.87 34.62
CA PHE A 565 -7.03 4.12 33.17
C PHE A 565 -7.94 3.11 32.46
N HIS A 566 -8.91 3.62 31.70
CA HIS A 566 -9.82 2.82 30.89
C HIS A 566 -9.57 3.06 29.39
N GLN A 567 -9.10 2.02 28.69
CA GLN A 567 -8.76 2.11 27.26
C GLN A 567 -9.94 2.57 26.39
N ASP A 568 -11.17 2.15 26.69
CA ASP A 568 -12.35 2.54 25.91
C ASP A 568 -12.68 4.04 26.02
N GLN A 569 -12.47 4.63 27.20
CA GLN A 569 -12.65 6.08 27.40
C GLN A 569 -11.56 6.86 26.65
N PHE A 570 -10.31 6.40 26.72
CA PHE A 570 -9.23 6.96 25.91
C PHE A 570 -9.53 6.84 24.42
N ASN A 571 -10.00 5.68 23.94
CA ASN A 571 -10.35 5.45 22.54
C ASN A 571 -11.44 6.42 22.05
N GLN A 572 -12.43 6.75 22.89
CA GLN A 572 -13.44 7.76 22.57
C GLN A 572 -12.87 9.17 22.49
N ALA A 573 -11.98 9.54 23.43
CA ALA A 573 -11.35 10.85 23.47
C ALA A 573 -10.37 11.05 22.29
N VAL A 574 -9.49 10.07 22.06
CA VAL A 574 -8.48 10.13 20.99
C VAL A 574 -9.13 10.11 19.60
N PHE A 575 -10.28 9.46 19.43
CA PHE A 575 -11.02 9.52 18.17
C PHE A 575 -11.47 10.95 17.81
N GLN A 576 -11.77 11.82 18.79
CA GLN A 576 -12.09 13.23 18.49
C GLN A 576 -10.85 13.99 18.02
N VAL A 577 -9.67 13.67 18.55
CA VAL A 577 -8.39 14.23 18.08
C VAL A 577 -8.12 13.76 16.64
N GLU A 578 -8.28 12.47 16.38
CA GLU A 578 -8.03 11.89 15.06
C GLU A 578 -8.98 12.46 14.01
N ARG A 579 -10.26 12.58 14.35
CA ARG A 579 -11.26 13.23 13.49
C ARG A 579 -10.95 14.72 13.34
N GLY A 580 -10.52 15.40 14.40
CA GLY A 580 -10.11 16.80 14.36
C GLY A 580 -9.00 17.06 13.35
N PHE A 581 -8.01 16.17 13.24
CA PHE A 581 -6.94 16.27 12.25
C PHE A 581 -7.47 16.27 10.80
N ILE A 582 -8.49 15.48 10.50
CA ILE A 582 -9.06 15.38 9.15
C ILE A 582 -9.80 16.68 8.75
N TYR A 583 -10.45 17.35 9.68
CA TYR A 583 -11.31 18.51 9.39
C TYR A 583 -10.72 19.85 9.84
N ASN A 584 -9.43 19.90 10.24
CA ASN A 584 -8.84 21.12 10.77
C ASN A 584 -8.52 22.18 9.70
N GLY A 585 -8.49 21.82 8.41
CA GLY A 585 -8.11 22.71 7.31
C GLY A 585 -6.69 23.29 7.44
N LYS A 586 -5.82 22.70 8.27
CA LYS A 586 -4.46 23.19 8.51
C LYS A 586 -3.62 23.00 7.25
N HIS A 587 -3.00 24.08 6.78
CA HIS A 587 -2.04 24.03 5.68
C HIS A 587 -0.66 23.57 6.18
N TYR A 588 0.01 22.72 5.40
CA TYR A 588 1.35 22.20 5.68
C TYR A 588 2.31 22.62 4.57
N SER A 589 3.55 22.95 4.90
CA SER A 589 4.55 23.33 3.89
C SER A 589 4.87 22.14 2.99
N SER A 590 4.86 22.37 1.67
CA SER A 590 5.39 21.45 0.66
C SER A 590 6.87 21.67 0.36
N LYS A 591 7.49 22.67 1.02
CA LYS A 591 8.91 22.97 0.90
C LYS A 591 9.67 22.50 2.15
N PRO A 592 10.86 21.89 1.98
CA PRO A 592 11.72 21.51 3.10
C PRO A 592 12.12 22.71 3.96
N VAL A 593 12.31 22.48 5.26
CA VAL A 593 12.74 23.50 6.22
C VAL A 593 13.90 22.96 7.07
N GLY A 594 14.96 23.77 7.21
CA GLY A 594 16.17 23.42 7.94
C GLY A 594 17.21 22.67 7.09
N ASP A 595 18.42 22.49 7.63
CA ASP A 595 19.44 21.65 7.01
C ASP A 595 19.41 20.23 7.59
N THR A 596 19.16 19.26 6.71
CA THR A 596 19.08 17.83 7.04
C THR A 596 20.30 17.33 7.81
N LEU A 597 21.53 17.72 7.42
CA LEU A 597 22.75 17.18 8.03
C LEU A 597 22.95 17.74 9.45
N GLU A 598 22.68 19.02 9.65
CA GLU A 598 22.69 19.65 10.97
C GLU A 598 21.65 19.02 11.91
N ILE A 599 20.42 18.82 11.41
CA ILE A 599 19.33 18.20 12.18
C ILE A 599 19.70 16.76 12.56
N VAL A 600 20.16 15.95 11.60
CA VAL A 600 20.58 14.56 11.86
C VAL A 600 21.73 14.52 12.87
N ARG A 601 22.74 15.38 12.75
CA ARG A 601 23.85 15.45 13.72
C ARG A 601 23.36 15.79 15.12
N LYS A 602 22.42 16.75 15.26
CA LYS A 602 21.83 17.11 16.55
C LYS A 602 21.09 15.92 17.19
N ILE A 603 20.22 15.25 16.43
CA ILE A 603 19.47 14.07 16.87
C ILE A 603 20.43 12.95 17.28
N PHE A 604 21.46 12.69 16.46
CA PHE A 604 22.46 11.66 16.72
C PHE A 604 23.20 11.91 18.04
N LEU A 605 23.72 13.12 18.25
CA LEU A 605 24.45 13.46 19.47
C LEU A 605 23.56 13.38 20.72
N LYS A 606 22.26 13.69 20.60
CA LYS A 606 21.31 13.65 21.71
C LYS A 606 20.92 12.23 22.10
N TYR A 607 20.61 11.37 21.14
CA TYR A 607 19.97 10.08 21.44
C TYR A 607 20.87 8.85 21.30
N TYR A 608 21.85 8.86 20.39
CA TYR A 608 22.68 7.67 20.12
C TYR A 608 23.40 7.12 21.37
N PRO A 609 24.04 7.94 22.24
CA PRO A 609 24.69 7.43 23.44
C PRO A 609 23.73 6.69 24.38
N GLY A 610 22.51 7.23 24.54
CA GLY A 610 21.46 6.62 25.35
C GLY A 610 20.93 5.31 24.75
N SER A 611 20.75 5.26 23.42
CA SER A 611 20.35 4.03 22.71
C SER A 611 21.35 2.90 22.94
N MET A 612 22.66 3.19 22.81
CA MET A 612 23.71 2.18 23.02
C MET A 612 23.82 1.75 24.48
N GLN A 613 23.55 2.64 25.44
CA GLN A 613 23.49 2.27 26.85
C GLN A 613 22.33 1.32 27.14
N ARG A 614 21.13 1.59 26.58
CA ARG A 614 19.95 0.69 26.72
C ARG A 614 20.25 -0.71 26.19
N ILE A 615 20.89 -0.81 25.02
CA ILE A 615 21.29 -2.12 24.46
C ILE A 615 22.21 -2.88 25.41
N ARG A 616 23.23 -2.21 25.97
CA ARG A 616 24.17 -2.86 26.91
C ARG A 616 23.49 -3.35 28.18
N MET A 617 22.49 -2.62 28.68
CA MET A 617 21.76 -3.00 29.89
C MET A 617 20.73 -4.11 29.63
N GLY A 618 20.12 -4.15 28.44
CA GLY A 618 19.16 -5.21 28.07
C GLY A 618 19.79 -6.54 27.65
N ALA A 619 21.10 -6.55 27.38
CA ALA A 619 21.88 -7.76 27.09
C ALA A 619 22.50 -8.42 28.34
N ALA A 620 22.35 -7.79 29.52
CA ALA A 620 22.75 -8.31 30.83
C ALA A 620 21.51 -8.81 31.58
#